data_AF-A0A5B6WRB0-F1
#
_entry.id   AF-A0A5B6WRB0-F1
#
_cell.length_a   1.000
_cell.length_b   1.000
_cell.length_c   1.000
_cell.angle_alpha   90.00
_cell.angle_beta   90.00
_cell.angle_gamma   90.00
#
_symmetry.space_group_name_H-M   'P 1'
#
loop_
_entity.id
_entity.type
_entity.pdbx_description
1 polymer ?
#
loop_
_entity_poly.entity_id
_entity_poly.type
_entity_poly.pdbx_seq_one_letter_code
_entity_poly.pdbx_strand_id
1 'polypeptide(L)'
;MEVEGSSKKMIATQAEMVENKVPIPYRDQCAHLLIPLNKCRQAEFYLPWKCEIERHSYEKCEYELVMERMLQMQKIREEEAKLKQAGKQGEGLDSFGGYLMFVTRLGEI
;
A
#
# COMPACT_ATOMS: atom_id res chain seq x y z
N MET A 1 -16.94 1.91 1.72
CA MET A 1 -15.90 2.94 1.57
C MET A 1 -14.89 2.41 0.56
N GLU A 2 -14.64 3.12 -0.54
CA GLU A 2 -13.66 2.71 -1.54
C GLU A 2 -12.29 3.25 -1.09
N VAL A 3 -11.27 2.38 -1.01
CA VAL A 3 -9.91 2.77 -0.63
C VAL A 3 -9.14 3.05 -1.92
N GLU A 4 -8.65 4.28 -2.09
CA GLU A 4 -7.93 4.70 -3.29
C GLU A 4 -6.72 3.79 -3.54
N GLY A 5 -6.70 3.13 -4.69
CA GLY A 5 -5.62 2.28 -5.15
C GLY A 5 -5.86 0.77 -5.07
N SER A 6 -6.80 0.26 -4.27
CA SER A 6 -7.12 -1.18 -4.28
C SER A 6 -8.32 -1.47 -5.17
N SER A 7 -8.26 -2.57 -5.92
CA SER A 7 -9.38 -2.98 -6.79
C SER A 7 -10.60 -3.48 -6.01
N LYS A 8 -10.40 -3.83 -4.73
CA LYS A 8 -11.42 -4.47 -3.89
C LYS A 8 -12.17 -3.44 -3.05
N LYS A 9 -13.50 -3.57 -3.05
CA LYS A 9 -14.40 -2.76 -2.23
C LYS A 9 -14.41 -3.27 -0.79
N MET A 10 -14.41 -2.36 0.19
CA MET A 10 -14.67 -2.71 1.59
C MET A 10 -16.15 -3.09 1.75
N ILE A 11 -16.42 -4.38 1.90
CA ILE A 11 -17.79 -4.91 2.04
C ILE A 11 -18.23 -4.91 3.51
N ALA A 12 -17.35 -5.31 4.44
CA ALA A 12 -17.67 -5.39 5.86
C ALA A 12 -17.82 -3.99 6.48
N THR A 13 -18.85 -3.80 7.31
CA THR A 13 -19.04 -2.55 8.04
C THR A 13 -18.14 -2.49 9.28
N GLN A 14 -17.83 -1.28 9.76
CA GLN A 14 -16.99 -1.12 10.95
C GLN A 14 -17.65 -1.71 12.21
N ALA A 15 -18.99 -1.63 12.30
CA ALA A 15 -19.75 -2.21 13.41
C ALA A 15 -19.64 -3.74 13.43
N GLU A 16 -19.78 -4.40 12.27
CA GLU A 16 -19.63 -5.86 12.15
C GLU A 16 -18.24 -6.35 12.56
N MET A 17 -17.18 -5.61 12.18
CA MET A 17 -15.81 -5.97 12.57
C MET A 17 -15.56 -5.86 14.07
N VAL A 18 -16.22 -4.91 14.75
CA VAL A 18 -16.14 -4.75 16.20
C VAL A 18 -16.93 -5.86 16.91
N GLU A 19 -18.14 -6.16 16.45
CA GLU A 19 -18.97 -7.22 17.00
C GLU A 19 -18.28 -8.59 16.93
N ASN A 20 -17.64 -8.90 15.80
CA ASN A 20 -16.90 -10.14 15.60
C ASN A 20 -15.47 -10.10 16.17
N LYS A 21 -15.11 -9.04 16.92
CA LYS A 21 -13.81 -8.86 17.59
C LYS A 21 -12.61 -9.07 16.64
N VAL A 22 -12.70 -8.56 15.41
CA VAL A 22 -11.61 -8.66 14.44
C VAL A 22 -10.44 -7.78 14.90
N PRO A 23 -9.22 -8.33 15.07
CA PRO A 23 -8.05 -7.55 15.45
C PRO A 23 -7.70 -6.50 14.39
N ILE A 24 -7.17 -5.36 14.82
CA ILE A 24 -6.76 -4.24 13.96
C ILE A 24 -5.96 -4.66 12.72
N PRO A 25 -4.94 -5.55 12.81
CA PRO A 25 -4.15 -5.93 11.64
C PRO A 25 -4.93 -6.67 10.55
N TYR A 26 -6.09 -7.26 10.87
CA TYR A 26 -6.89 -8.04 9.93
C TYR A 26 -8.13 -7.29 9.42
N ARG A 27 -8.20 -5.97 9.63
CA ARG A 27 -9.31 -5.10 9.16
C ARG A 27 -9.08 -4.58 7.74
N ASP A 28 -8.61 -5.44 6.85
CA ASP A 28 -8.40 -5.15 5.43
C ASP A 28 -9.68 -5.34 4.59
N GLN A 29 -9.61 -5.09 3.28
CA GLN A 29 -10.69 -5.36 2.32
C GLN A 29 -11.23 -6.79 2.39
N CYS A 30 -10.40 -7.75 2.80
CA CYS A 30 -10.74 -9.17 2.91
C CYS A 30 -11.44 -9.57 4.23
N ALA A 31 -11.68 -8.63 5.16
CA ALA A 31 -12.26 -8.92 6.48
C ALA A 31 -13.64 -9.62 6.42
N HIS A 32 -14.41 -9.40 5.35
CA HIS A 32 -15.70 -10.04 5.12
C HIS A 32 -15.61 -11.58 4.97
N LEU A 33 -14.47 -12.11 4.54
CA LEU A 33 -14.19 -13.55 4.46
C LEU A 33 -13.64 -14.13 5.77
N LEU A 34 -13.03 -13.28 6.60
CA LEU A 34 -12.47 -13.71 7.88
C LEU A 34 -13.56 -14.00 8.93
N ILE A 35 -14.65 -13.24 8.91
CA ILE A 35 -15.80 -13.45 9.80
C ILE A 35 -16.40 -14.86 9.66
N PRO A 36 -16.79 -15.34 8.46
CA PRO A 36 -17.30 -16.71 8.31
C PRO A 36 -16.24 -17.77 8.61
N LEU A 37 -14.97 -17.53 8.27
CA LEU A 37 -13.88 -18.45 8.61
C LEU A 37 -13.73 -18.64 10.13
N ASN A 38 -13.80 -17.55 10.90
CA ASN A 38 -13.71 -17.63 12.36
C ASN A 38 -14.94 -18.32 12.99
N LYS A 39 -16.14 -18.11 12.41
CA LYS A 39 -17.34 -18.85 12.81
C LYS A 39 -17.21 -20.35 12.56
N CYS A 40 -16.70 -20.74 11.39
CA CYS A 40 -16.46 -22.14 11.05
C CYS A 40 -15.40 -22.78 11.99
N ARG A 41 -14.29 -22.06 12.25
CA ARG A 41 -13.25 -22.51 13.18
C ARG A 41 -13.77 -22.72 14.60
N GLN A 42 -14.63 -21.83 15.10
CA GLN A 42 -15.22 -21.98 16.43
C GLN A 42 -16.22 -23.15 16.49
N ALA A 43 -17.03 -23.34 15.45
CA ALA A 43 -17.99 -24.43 15.39
C ALA A 43 -17.32 -25.82 15.31
N GLU A 44 -16.25 -25.94 14.52
CA GLU A 44 -15.52 -27.19 14.28
C GLU A 44 -14.30 -27.35 15.19
N PHE A 45 -14.19 -26.59 16.29
CA PHE A 45 -13.08 -26.67 17.25
C PHE A 45 -11.67 -26.61 16.61
N TYR A 46 -11.51 -25.80 15.54
CA TYR A 46 -10.24 -25.59 14.83
C TYR A 46 -9.63 -26.86 14.21
N LEU A 47 -10.46 -27.81 13.77
CA LEU A 47 -10.01 -29.00 13.05
C LEU A 47 -9.34 -28.62 11.69
N PRO A 48 -8.12 -29.11 11.37
CA PRO A 48 -7.36 -28.66 10.20
C PRO A 48 -7.99 -28.96 8.83
N TRP A 49 -8.78 -30.03 8.73
CA TRP A 49 -9.43 -30.49 7.49
C TRP A 49 -10.85 -29.93 7.33
N LYS A 50 -11.32 -29.13 8.28
CA LYS A 50 -12.61 -28.44 8.22
C LYS A 50 -12.36 -26.96 7.87
N CYS A 51 -13.30 -26.37 7.14
CA CYS A 51 -13.25 -24.97 6.70
C CYS A 51 -12.16 -24.65 5.64
N GLU A 52 -11.74 -25.63 4.83
CA GLU A 52 -10.70 -25.42 3.81
C GLU A 52 -11.14 -24.44 2.73
N ILE A 53 -12.41 -24.44 2.34
CA ILE A 53 -12.93 -23.59 1.26
C ILE A 53 -12.86 -22.13 1.70
N GLU A 54 -13.37 -21.84 2.89
CA GLU A 54 -13.36 -20.53 3.52
C GLU A 54 -11.92 -20.06 3.72
N ARG A 55 -11.02 -20.95 4.18
CA ARG A 55 -9.60 -20.65 4.35
C ARG A 55 -8.94 -20.25 3.03
N HIS A 56 -9.07 -21.07 1.98
CA HIS A 56 -8.46 -20.77 0.68
C HIS A 56 -9.06 -19.52 0.04
N SER A 57 -10.35 -19.24 0.27
CA SER A 57 -10.98 -18.01 -0.22
C SER A 57 -10.38 -16.77 0.44
N TYR A 58 -10.13 -16.82 1.74
CA TYR A 58 -9.48 -15.74 2.50
C TYR A 58 -8.02 -15.53 2.04
N GLU A 59 -7.25 -16.62 1.94
CA GLU A 59 -5.84 -16.58 1.53
C GLU A 59 -5.68 -16.05 0.09
N LYS A 60 -6.55 -16.48 -0.83
CA LYS A 60 -6.58 -15.95 -2.19
C LYS A 60 -6.86 -14.45 -2.19
N CYS A 61 -7.77 -13.99 -1.33
CA CYS A 61 -8.09 -12.58 -1.23
C CYS A 61 -6.88 -11.76 -0.75
N GLU A 62 -6.18 -12.22 0.30
CA GLU A 62 -4.96 -11.58 0.80
C GLU A 62 -3.84 -11.58 -0.24
N TYR A 63 -3.65 -12.69 -0.95
CA TYR A 63 -2.64 -12.80 -1.99
C TYR A 63 -2.81 -11.73 -3.07
N GLU A 64 -4.04 -11.57 -3.58
CA GLU A 64 -4.36 -10.55 -4.58
C GLU A 64 -4.11 -9.13 -4.04
N LEU A 65 -4.44 -8.84 -2.77
CA LEU A 65 -4.15 -7.53 -2.17
C LEU A 65 -2.65 -7.25 -2.05
N VAL A 66 -1.86 -8.26 -1.66
CA VAL A 66 -0.40 -8.13 -1.56
C VAL A 66 0.20 -7.86 -2.94
N MET A 67 -0.28 -8.56 -3.98
CA MET A 67 0.16 -8.34 -5.36
C MET A 67 -0.15 -6.93 -5.85
N GLU A 68 -1.36 -6.41 -5.58
CA GLU A 68 -1.73 -5.02 -5.89
C GLU A 68 -0.78 -4.03 -5.20
N ARG A 69 -0.53 -4.22 -3.90
CA ARG A 69 0.38 -3.37 -3.12
C ARG A 69 1.82 -3.44 -3.64
N MET A 70 2.30 -4.61 -4.06
CA MET A 70 3.63 -4.76 -4.67
C MET A 70 3.75 -3.98 -5.98
N LEU A 71 2.75 -4.04 -6.85
CA LEU A 71 2.72 -3.29 -8.11
C LEU A 71 2.68 -1.78 -7.88
N GLN A 72 1.91 -1.31 -6.88
CA GLN A 72 1.91 0.10 -6.49
C GLN A 72 3.29 0.55 -6.00
N MET A 73 3.93 -0.25 -5.15
CA MET A 73 5.27 0.05 -4.65
C MET A 73 6.33 0.08 -5.75
N GLN A 74 6.20 -0.76 -6.79
CA GLN A 74 7.09 -0.71 -7.96
C GLN A 74 6.92 0.60 -8.73
N LYS A 75 5.68 1.03 -9.00
CA LYS A 75 5.39 2.31 -9.68
C LYS A 75 5.95 3.51 -8.92
N ILE A 76 5.73 3.57 -7.60
CA ILE A 76 6.26 4.64 -6.75
C ILE A 76 7.79 4.69 -6.83
N ARG A 77 8.48 3.53 -6.74
CA ARG A 77 9.95 3.47 -6.85
C ARG A 77 10.46 3.94 -8.22
N GLU A 78 9.78 3.58 -9.30
CA GLU A 78 10.14 4.03 -10.66
C GLU A 78 9.96 5.54 -10.84
N GLU A 79 8.86 6.10 -10.32
CA GLU A 79 8.59 7.54 -10.33
C GLU A 79 9.63 8.30 -9.50
N GLU A 80 9.93 7.83 -8.29
CA GLU A 80 11.00 8.39 -7.46
C GLU A 80 12.36 8.35 -8.16
N ALA A 81 12.68 7.27 -8.88
CA ALA A 81 13.93 7.17 -9.64
C ALA A 81 13.99 8.20 -10.78
N LYS A 82 12.89 8.42 -11.51
CA LYS A 82 12.78 9.45 -12.56
C LYS A 82 12.91 10.86 -11.99
N LEU A 83 12.26 11.14 -10.86
CA LEU A 83 12.34 12.43 -10.17
C LEU A 83 13.77 12.72 -9.65
N LYS A 84 14.44 11.71 -9.07
CA LYS A 84 15.85 11.82 -8.63
C LYS A 84 16.80 12.09 -9.80
N GLN A 85 16.54 11.53 -10.98
CA GLN A 85 17.32 11.82 -12.18
C GLN A 85 17.09 13.25 -12.69
N ALA A 86 15.85 13.75 -12.64
CA ALA A 86 15.53 15.13 -12.98
C ALA A 86 16.17 16.15 -12.00
N GLY A 87 16.16 15.86 -10.69
CA GLY A 87 16.76 16.73 -9.67
C GLY A 87 18.28 16.89 -9.79
N LYS A 88 19.00 15.84 -10.21
CA LYS A 88 20.46 15.90 -10.44
C LYS A 88 20.89 16.81 -11.59
N GLN A 89 19.98 17.16 -12.50
CA GLN A 89 20.28 18.11 -13.59
C GLN A 89 20.19 19.57 -13.13
N GLY A 90 19.57 19.85 -11.97
CA GLY A 90 19.46 21.21 -11.39
C GLY A 90 20.66 21.62 -10.54
N GLU A 91 21.25 20.70 -9.76
CA GLU A 91 22.39 21.01 -8.86
C GLU A 91 23.72 21.31 -9.59
N GLY A 92 23.78 21.09 -10.91
CA GLY A 92 24.96 21.37 -11.73
C GLY A 92 25.05 22.79 -12.30
N LEU A 93 23.93 23.53 -12.40
CA LEU A 93 23.95 24.90 -12.94
C LEU A 93 24.13 25.99 -11.87
N ASP A 94 23.80 25.72 -10.61
CA ASP A 94 23.86 26.73 -9.54
C ASP A 94 25.28 26.98 -9.01
N SER A 95 26.22 26.06 -9.24
CA SER A 95 27.62 26.23 -8.81
C SER A 95 28.45 27.09 -9.80
N PHE A 96 28.21 26.97 -11.11
CA PHE A 96 28.87 27.82 -12.12
C PHE A 96 28.13 29.14 -12.37
N GLY A 97 26.80 29.16 -12.26
CA GLY A 97 25.98 30.37 -12.46
C GLY A 97 26.13 31.41 -11.35
N GLY A 98 26.31 30.96 -10.10
CA GLY A 98 26.54 31.85 -8.95
C GLY A 98 27.89 32.57 -9.01
N TYR A 99 28.97 31.88 -9.43
CA TYR A 99 30.30 32.49 -9.56
C TYR A 99 30.35 33.47 -10.74
N LEU A 100 29.75 33.15 -11.88
CA LEU A 100 29.76 34.02 -13.06
C LEU A 100 28.93 35.31 -12.85
N MET A 101 27.77 35.23 -12.17
CA MET A 101 26.99 36.42 -11.76
C MET A 101 27.74 37.31 -10.75
N PHE A 102 28.55 36.72 -9.87
CA PHE A 102 29.31 37.48 -8.86
C PHE A 102 30.51 38.21 -9.49
N VAL A 103 31.17 37.59 -10.47
CA VAL A 103 32.33 38.18 -11.18
C VAL A 103 31.91 39.31 -12.13
N THR A 104 30.77 39.19 -12.84
CA THR A 104 30.29 40.29 -13.71
C THR A 104 29.87 41.53 -12.91
N ARG A 105 29.38 41.35 -11.67
CA ARG A 105 28.96 42.47 -10.80
C ARG A 105 30.12 43.19 -10.09
N LEU A 106 31.29 42.57 -10.00
CA LEU A 106 32.52 43.18 -9.47
C LEU A 106 33.39 43.83 -10.55
N GLY A 107 33.09 43.60 -11.84
CA GLY A 107 33.83 44.17 -12.98
C GLY A 107 33.26 45.47 -13.56
N GLU A 108 32.19 46.01 -12.98
CA GLU A 108 31.52 47.25 -13.44
C GLU A 108 31.71 48.43 -12.45
N ILE A 109 32.83 48.47 -11.71
CA ILE A 109 33.28 49.64 -10.92
C ILE A 109 34.68 50.06 -11.39
#